data_AF-A0A5M3MSN4-F1
#
_entry.id   AF-A0A5M3MSN4-F1
#
_cell.length_a   1.000
_cell.length_b   1.000
_cell.length_c   1.000
_cell.angle_alpha   90.00
_cell.angle_beta   90.00
_cell.angle_gamma   90.00
#
_symmetry.space_group_name_H-M   'P 1'
#
loop_
_entity.id
_entity.type
_entity.pdbx_description
1 polymer ?
#
loop_
_entity_poly.entity_id
_entity_poly.type
_entity_poly.pdbx_seq_one_letter_code
_entity_poly.pdbx_strand_id
1 'polypeptide(L)' 'KPHVDYLRVFGCLGYVYLNPEEHANKLTLRSHACIHVGVSDSGNGYKFLTGDWKLKITTNMVFDEMMFPKRHMF' A
#
# COMPACT_ATOMS: atom_id res chain seq x y z
N LYS A 1 10.43 26.61 2.05
CA LYS A 1 9.27 25.94 2.69
C LYS A 1 9.41 24.45 2.40
N PRO A 2 9.39 23.55 3.39
CA PRO A 2 9.50 22.12 3.14
C PRO A 2 8.25 21.61 2.41
N HIS A 3 8.42 20.70 1.45
CA HIS A 3 7.33 19.95 0.83
C HIS A 3 6.98 18.77 1.74
N VAL A 4 5.70 18.60 2.07
CA VAL A 4 5.20 17.55 2.97
C VAL A 4 4.08 16.72 2.33
N ASP A 5 3.83 16.92 1.04
CA ASP A 5 2.75 16.29 0.28
C ASP A 5 2.92 14.76 0.14
N TYR A 6 4.11 14.24 0.46
CA TYR A 6 4.42 12.82 0.51
C TYR A 6 4.02 12.17 1.84
N LEU A 7 3.67 12.94 2.87
CA LEU A 7 3.19 12.38 4.12
C LEU A 7 1.77 11.83 3.92
N ARG A 8 1.58 10.60 4.35
CA ARG A 8 0.31 9.87 4.29
C ARG A 8 -0.03 9.35 5.68
N VAL A 9 -1.32 9.12 5.92
CA VAL A 9 -1.80 8.60 7.20
C VAL A 9 -1.16 7.24 7.50
N PHE A 10 -0.49 7.11 8.64
CA PHE A 10 0.06 5.83 9.08
C PHE A 10 -1.08 4.88 9.45
N GLY A 11 -0.98 3.63 9.00
CA GLY A 11 -1.97 2.60 9.22
C GLY A 11 -3.20 2.71 8.32
N CYS A 12 -3.27 3.62 7.33
CA CYS A 12 -4.41 3.61 6.42
C CYS A 12 -4.38 2.40 5.47
N LEU A 13 -5.53 2.10 4.87
CA LEU A 13 -5.63 1.15 3.78
C LEU A 13 -4.96 1.73 2.53
N GLY A 14 -4.18 0.90 1.85
CA GLY A 14 -3.60 1.21 0.56
C GLY A 14 -3.83 0.07 -0.42
N TYR A 15 -4.25 0.43 -1.62
CA TYR A 15 -4.39 -0.50 -2.73
C TYR A 15 -3.10 -0.47 -3.56
N VAL A 16 -2.21 -1.44 -3.32
CA VAL A 16 -0.94 -1.59 -4.03
C VAL A 16 -1.20 -2.29 -5.36
N TYR A 17 -0.81 -1.67 -6.48
CA TYR A 17 -0.96 -2.27 -7.79
C TYR A 17 -0.10 -3.54 -7.92
N LEU A 18 -0.65 -4.58 -8.56
CA LEU A 18 0.07 -5.80 -8.86
C LEU A 18 0.78 -5.68 -10.20
N ASN A 19 1.97 -6.26 -10.29
CA ASN A 19 2.66 -6.28 -11.57
C ASN A 19 1.86 -7.12 -12.56
N PRO A 20 1.81 -6.77 -13.85
CA PRO A 20 1.08 -7.54 -14.85
C PRO A 20 1.48 -9.02 -14.92
N GLU A 21 2.72 -9.34 -14.56
CA GLU A 21 3.27 -10.70 -14.47
C GLU A 21 2.59 -11.54 -13.36
N GLU A 22 2.03 -10.89 -12.34
CA GLU A 22 1.27 -11.54 -11.25
C GLU A 22 -0.18 -11.84 -11.66
N HIS A 23 -0.62 -11.40 -12.85
CA HIS A 23 -1.98 -11.63 -13.33
C HIS A 23 -2.11 -12.97 -14.05
N ALA A 24 -2.74 -13.95 -13.40
CA ALA A 24 -2.98 -15.27 -14.00
C ALA A 24 -3.96 -15.22 -15.19
N ASN A 25 -4.90 -14.27 -15.20
CA ASN A 25 -5.86 -14.08 -16.29
C ASN A 25 -6.42 -12.64 -16.33
N LYS A 26 -7.26 -12.33 -17.33
CA LYS A 26 -7.86 -10.98 -17.52
C LYS A 26 -8.79 -10.52 -16.39
N LEU A 27 -9.30 -11.46 -15.60
CA LEU A 27 -10.22 -11.23 -14.48
C LEU A 27 -9.51 -11.28 -13.12
N THR A 28 -8.18 -11.44 -13.09
CA THR A 28 -7.41 -11.40 -11.85
C THR A 28 -7.49 -10.00 -11.24
N LEU A 29 -7.57 -9.95 -9.92
CA LEU A 29 -7.50 -8.72 -9.15
C LEU A 29 -6.21 -7.96 -9.51
N ARG A 30 -6.30 -6.65 -9.70
CA ARG A 30 -5.16 -5.81 -10.15
C ARG A 30 -4.44 -5.08 -9.01
N SER A 31 -4.93 -5.20 -7.79
CA SER A 31 -4.35 -4.55 -6.62
C SER A 31 -4.57 -5.38 -5.36
N HIS A 32 -3.62 -5.30 -4.43
CA HIS A 32 -3.77 -5.85 -3.10
C HIS A 32 -4.08 -4.75 -2.09
N ALA A 33 -5.07 -5.03 -1.24
CA ALA A 33 -5.34 -4.25 -0.03
C ALA A 33 -4.24 -4.52 1.00
N CYS A 34 -3.53 -3.47 1.39
CA CYS A 34 -2.41 -3.51 2.33
C CYS A 34 -2.51 -2.37 3.34
N ILE A 35 -1.78 -2.45 4.44
CA ILE A 35 -1.73 -1.39 5.46
C ILE A 35 -0.50 -0.53 5.20
N HIS A 36 -0.67 0.78 5.07
CA HIS A 36 0.45 1.72 4.95
C HIS A 36 1.22 1.81 6.28
N VAL A 37 2.53 1.53 6.26
CA VAL A 37 3.37 1.53 7.48
C VAL A 37 4.53 2.52 7.42
N GLY A 38 4.61 3.36 6.39
CA GLY A 38 5.57 4.46 6.31
C GLY A 38 6.24 4.58 4.95
N VAL A 39 7.34 5.34 4.89
CA VAL A 39 8.15 5.55 3.68
C VAL A 39 9.38 4.64 3.66
N SER A 40 9.90 4.34 2.47
CA SER A 40 11.15 3.59 2.30
C SER A 40 12.36 4.38 2.84
N ASP A 41 13.37 3.70 3.35
CA ASP A 41 14.61 4.34 3.86
C ASP A 41 15.33 5.14 2.76
N SER A 42 15.19 4.70 1.50
CA SER A 42 15.73 5.40 0.33
C SER A 42 14.84 6.55 -0.16
N GLY A 43 13.68 6.79 0.45
CA GLY A 43 12.73 7.85 0.08
C GLY A 43 11.93 7.61 -1.21
N ASN A 44 12.24 6.57 -1.97
CA ASN A 44 11.69 6.32 -3.31
C ASN A 44 10.42 5.44 -3.31
N GLY A 45 9.60 5.52 -2.27
CA GLY A 45 8.37 4.72 -2.18
C GLY A 45 7.83 4.57 -0.78
N TYR A 46 6.70 3.89 -0.69
CA TYR A 46 5.94 3.67 0.53
C TYR A 46 5.97 2.20 0.91
N LYS A 47 6.10 1.95 2.20
CA LYS A 47 6.09 0.64 2.83
C LYS A 47 4.64 0.27 3.15
N PHE A 48 4.27 -0.92 2.73
CA PHE A 48 2.99 -1.53 2.99
C PHE A 48 3.16 -2.88 3.66
N LEU A 49 2.30 -3.19 4.61
CA LEU A 49 2.18 -4.50 5.21
C LEU A 49 1.04 -5.26 4.53
N THR A 50 1.34 -6.43 3.98
CA THR A 50 0.34 -7.32 3.36
C THR A 50 -0.39 -8.14 4.44
N GLY A 51 -1.49 -8.79 4.06
CA GLY A 51 -2.21 -9.73 4.94
C GLY A 51 -1.35 -10.90 5.43
N ASP A 52 -0.33 -11.29 4.66
CA ASP A 52 0.64 -12.34 5.03
C ASP A 52 1.79 -11.84 5.91
N TRP A 53 1.65 -10.66 6.53
CA TRP A 53 2.70 -10.02 7.34
C TRP A 53 4.01 -9.75 6.60
N LYS A 54 3.97 -9.58 5.28
CA LYS A 54 5.14 -9.23 4.47
C LYS A 54 5.16 -7.74 4.18
N LEU A 55 6.36 -7.16 4.17
CA LEU A 55 6.56 -5.78 3.77
C LEU A 55 6.74 -5.68 2.25
N LYS A 56 5.98 -4.80 1.61
CA LYS A 56 6.10 -4.46 0.19
C LYS A 56 6.41 -2.96 0.07
N ILE A 57 7.37 -2.62 -0.78
CA ILE A 57 7.71 -1.23 -1.10
C ILE A 57 7.22 -0.94 -2.51
N THR A 58 6.45 0.13 -2.69
CA THR A 58 5.94 0.53 -4.01
C THR A 58 5.72 2.05 -4.09
N THR A 59 5.70 2.57 -5.31
CA THR A 59 5.28 3.94 -5.65
C THR A 59 3.91 3.98 -6.34
N ASN A 60 3.42 2.83 -6.81
CA ASN A 60 2.17 2.72 -7.56
C ASN A 60 1.06 2.14 -6.67
N MET A 61 0.34 3.02 -6.01
CA MET A 61 -0.74 2.68 -5.09
C MET A 61 -1.76 3.81 -4.97
N VAL A 62 -2.92 3.47 -4.41
CA VAL A 62 -3.95 4.43 -4.00
C VAL A 62 -4.16 4.33 -2.50
N PHE A 63 -4.17 5.46 -1.80
CA PHE A 63 -4.42 5.52 -0.36
C PHE A 63 -5.90 5.78 -0.08
N ASP A 64 -6.48 4.99 0.82
CA ASP A 64 -7.77 5.26 1.45
C ASP A 64 -7.53 5.65 2.91
N GLU A 65 -7.26 6.94 3.11
CA GLU A 65 -6.92 7.51 4.43
C GLU A 65 -8.09 7.54 5.42
N MET A 66 -9.32 7.30 4.95
CA MET A 66 -10.50 7.21 5.79
C MET A 66 -10.68 5.81 6.38
N MET A 67 -10.00 4.81 5.80
CA MET A 67 -10.09 3.42 6.19
C MET A 67 -8.84 3.00 6.98
N PHE A 68 -8.93 3.07 8.30
CA PHE A 68 -7.95 2.48 9.22
C PHE A 68 -8.24 0.99 9.40
N PRO A 69 -7.26 0.15 9.79
CA PRO A 69 -7.44 -1.28 9.97
C PRO A 69 -8.60 -1.52 10.91
N LYS A 70 -9.74 -1.90 10.34
CA LYS A 70 -10.86 -2.40 11.13
C LYS A 70 -10.39 -3.73 11.70
N ARG A 71 -10.60 -3.93 13.01
CA ARG A 71 -10.31 -5.16 13.76
C ARG A 71 -10.76 -6.48 13.10
N HIS A 72 -11.59 -6.43 12.07
CA HIS A 72 -12.09 -7.57 11.32
C HIS A 72 -11.25 -7.99 10.10
N MET A 73 -10.10 -7.36 9.85
CA MET A 73 -9.23 -7.69 8.72
C MET A 73 -8.10 -8.70 9.09
N PHE A 74 -8.11 -9.21 10.32
CA PHE A 74 -7.23 -10.27 10.84
C PHE A 74 -8.06 -11.38 11.48
#